data_AF-A0A1Q8ZEL0-F1
#
_entry.id   AF-A0A1Q8ZEL0-F1
#
_cell.length_a   1.000
_cell.length_b   1.000
_cell.length_c   1.000
_cell.angle_alpha   90.00
_cell.angle_beta   90.00
_cell.angle_gamma   90.00
#
_symmetry.space_group_name_H-M   'P 1'
#
loop_
_entity.id
_entity.type
_entity.pdbx_description
1 polymer ?
#
loop_
_entity_poly.entity_id
_entity_poly.type
_entity_poly.pdbx_seq_one_letter_code
_entity_poly.pdbx_strand_id
1 'polypeptide(L)'
;MFQVLTDKLWQLYHSLNRRQFAQRLRRLMEWSRRTDNELPDKARQKLLTLPSKAESFKVHFDLPQAYRTSNQVDRLMNYQDRILYTMQYFHGTLDSTKQGLRAMALLWNFHPYTRKVQAIEPHSMSPFEDLNGFRYHDNWLHNFLIASSLNARGTGHKLRQN
;
A
#
# COMPACT_ATOMS: atom_id res chain seq x y z
N MET A 1 -2.61 8.06 -29.97
CA MET A 1 -2.18 6.71 -29.52
C MET A 1 -2.16 6.52 -28.00
N PHE A 2 -1.39 7.31 -27.23
CA PHE A 2 -1.27 7.17 -25.77
C PHE A 2 -2.62 7.15 -25.04
N GLN A 3 -3.51 8.09 -25.36
CA GLN A 3 -4.84 8.18 -24.76
C GLN A 3 -5.69 6.91 -24.98
N VAL A 4 -5.66 6.33 -26.18
CA VAL A 4 -6.38 5.08 -26.48
C VAL A 4 -5.86 3.93 -25.63
N LEU A 5 -4.53 3.85 -25.43
CA LEU A 5 -3.92 2.85 -24.56
C LEU A 5 -4.34 3.06 -23.10
N THR A 6 -4.23 4.29 -22.59
CA THR A 6 -4.61 4.61 -21.20
C THR A 6 -6.08 4.34 -20.96
N ASP A 7 -6.97 4.66 -21.90
CA ASP A 7 -8.40 4.42 -21.77
C ASP A 7 -8.73 2.93 -21.69
N LYS A 8 -8.08 2.11 -22.53
CA LYS A 8 -8.27 0.65 -22.48
C LYS A 8 -7.74 0.04 -21.18
N LEU A 9 -6.58 0.50 -20.71
CA LEU A 9 -6.02 0.10 -19.42
C LEU A 9 -6.90 0.57 -18.26
N TRP A 10 -7.44 1.79 -18.34
CA TRP A 10 -8.33 2.36 -17.34
C TRP A 10 -9.63 1.59 -17.25
N GLN A 11 -10.22 1.22 -18.39
CA GLN A 11 -11.39 0.35 -18.46
C GLN A 11 -11.08 -1.03 -17.90
N LEU A 12 -9.93 -1.62 -18.22
CA LEU A 12 -9.52 -2.90 -17.64
C LEU A 12 -9.40 -2.79 -16.11
N TYR A 13 -8.72 -1.75 -15.63
CA TYR A 13 -8.54 -1.47 -14.21
C TYR A 13 -9.88 -1.21 -13.51
N HIS A 14 -10.88 -0.58 -14.15
CA HIS A 14 -12.25 -0.33 -13.64
C HIS A 14 -13.22 -1.48 -13.91
N SER A 15 -12.74 -2.71 -14.10
CA SER A 15 -13.64 -3.86 -14.22
C SER A 15 -14.41 -4.07 -12.91
N LEU A 16 -15.68 -4.46 -13.01
CA LEU A 16 -16.59 -4.68 -11.88
C LEU A 16 -16.45 -6.09 -11.30
N ASN A 17 -16.11 -7.06 -12.14
CA ASN A 17 -15.98 -8.46 -11.74
C ASN A 17 -14.97 -9.22 -12.63
N ARG A 18 -14.65 -10.45 -12.21
CA ARG A 18 -13.71 -11.36 -12.89
C ARG A 18 -14.05 -11.58 -14.37
N ARG A 19 -15.35 -11.71 -14.71
CA ARG A 19 -15.81 -11.94 -16.09
C ARG A 19 -15.55 -10.74 -16.98
N GLN A 20 -15.93 -9.54 -16.52
CA GLN A 20 -15.69 -8.30 -17.24
C GLN A 20 -14.20 -8.02 -17.42
N PHE A 21 -13.40 -8.28 -16.38
CA PHE A 21 -11.94 -8.16 -16.45
C PHE A 21 -11.35 -9.09 -17.52
N ALA A 22 -11.73 -10.36 -17.52
CA ALA A 22 -11.24 -11.32 -18.52
C ALA A 22 -11.63 -10.93 -19.96
N GLN A 23 -12.86 -10.42 -20.15
CA GLN A 23 -13.30 -9.94 -21.46
C GLN A 23 -12.53 -8.70 -21.91
N ARG A 24 -12.37 -7.69 -21.05
CA ARG A 24 -11.61 -6.47 -21.35
C ARG A 24 -10.14 -6.76 -21.60
N LEU A 25 -9.54 -7.68 -20.85
CA LEU A 25 -8.15 -8.13 -21.04
C LEU A 25 -7.99 -8.77 -22.42
N ARG A 26 -8.90 -9.67 -22.81
CA ARG A 26 -8.89 -10.29 -24.14
C ARG A 26 -8.97 -9.24 -25.25
N ARG A 27 -9.90 -8.28 -25.14
CA ARG A 27 -10.05 -7.18 -26.11
C ARG A 27 -8.81 -6.30 -26.18
N LEU A 28 -8.16 -6.03 -25.04
CA LEU A 28 -6.90 -5.30 -25.00
C LEU A 28 -5.78 -6.07 -25.73
N MET A 29 -5.69 -7.39 -25.54
CA MET A 29 -4.69 -8.24 -26.22
C MET A 29 -4.95 -8.34 -27.73
N GLU A 30 -6.21 -8.49 -28.14
CA GLU A 30 -6.60 -8.46 -29.56
C GLU A 30 -6.19 -7.13 -30.20
N TRP A 31 -6.51 -6.02 -29.55
CA TRP A 31 -6.13 -4.70 -30.02
C TRP A 31 -4.61 -4.54 -30.06
N SER A 32 -3.86 -4.93 -29.02
CA SER A 32 -2.41 -4.76 -28.96
C SER A 32 -1.62 -5.64 -29.92
N ARG A 33 -2.25 -6.67 -30.52
CA ARG A 33 -1.62 -7.53 -31.53
C ARG A 33 -1.82 -7.05 -32.95
N ARG A 34 -2.75 -6.13 -33.19
CA ARG A 34 -2.95 -5.58 -34.53
C ARG A 34 -1.71 -4.79 -34.96
N THR A 35 -1.38 -4.91 -36.23
CA THR A 35 -0.24 -4.25 -36.89
C THR A 35 -0.60 -2.87 -37.41
N ASP A 36 -1.89 -2.55 -37.50
CA ASP A 36 -2.44 -1.25 -37.91
C ASP A 36 -2.37 -0.18 -36.80
N ASN A 37 -2.01 -0.57 -35.57
CA ASN A 37 -1.88 0.35 -34.46
C ASN A 37 -0.46 0.90 -34.33
N GLU A 38 -0.34 2.19 -34.00
CA GLU A 38 0.94 2.87 -33.78
C GLU A 38 1.56 2.54 -32.41
N LEU A 39 1.41 1.30 -31.91
CA LEU A 39 1.82 0.94 -30.55
C LEU A 39 3.33 0.72 -30.52
N PRO A 40 4.09 1.49 -29.70
CA PRO A 40 5.53 1.28 -29.58
C PRO A 40 5.84 -0.14 -29.10
N ASP A 41 6.89 -0.74 -29.64
CA ASP A 41 7.23 -2.14 -29.33
C ASP A 41 7.48 -2.40 -27.85
N LYS A 42 8.13 -1.47 -27.15
CA LYS A 42 8.32 -1.58 -25.69
C LYS A 42 7.00 -1.66 -24.94
N ALA A 43 6.00 -0.86 -25.34
CA ALA A 43 4.67 -0.90 -24.74
C ALA A 43 3.94 -2.20 -25.09
N ARG A 44 4.03 -2.64 -26.36
CA ARG A 44 3.48 -3.92 -26.83
C ARG A 44 4.02 -5.10 -26.05
N GLN A 45 5.34 -5.19 -25.88
CA GLN A 45 6.00 -6.23 -25.10
C GLN A 45 5.49 -6.25 -23.67
N LYS A 46 5.39 -5.10 -23.00
CA LYS A 46 4.85 -5.02 -21.63
C LYS A 46 3.39 -5.48 -21.56
N LEU A 47 2.54 -5.07 -22.51
CA LEU A 47 1.13 -5.49 -22.55
C LEU A 47 1.00 -7.01 -22.71
N LEU A 48 1.83 -7.64 -23.53
CA LEU A 48 1.81 -9.08 -23.73
C LEU A 48 2.18 -9.88 -22.47
N THR A 49 2.77 -9.25 -21.45
CA THR A 49 3.00 -9.87 -20.14
C THR A 49 1.81 -9.79 -19.19
N LEU A 50 0.79 -8.98 -19.47
CA LEU A 50 -0.39 -8.84 -18.58
C LEU A 50 -1.15 -10.15 -18.35
N PRO A 51 -1.38 -11.01 -19.37
CA PRO A 51 -2.14 -12.24 -19.18
C PRO A 51 -1.53 -13.19 -18.14
N SER A 52 -0.20 -13.27 -18.02
CA SER A 52 0.45 -14.14 -17.03
C SER A 52 0.24 -13.65 -15.59
N LYS A 53 -0.10 -12.37 -15.41
CA LYS A 53 -0.41 -11.74 -14.10
C LYS A 53 -1.92 -11.65 -13.82
N ALA A 54 -2.75 -12.10 -14.75
CA ALA A 54 -4.20 -11.91 -14.70
C ALA A 54 -4.83 -12.51 -13.43
N GLU A 55 -4.37 -13.69 -12.99
CA GLU A 55 -4.91 -14.31 -11.78
C GLU A 55 -4.59 -13.51 -10.52
N SER A 56 -3.39 -12.94 -10.41
CA SER A 56 -3.03 -12.05 -9.29
C SER A 56 -3.92 -10.81 -9.23
N PHE A 57 -4.31 -10.25 -10.39
CA PHE A 57 -5.23 -9.11 -10.44
C PHE A 57 -6.67 -9.49 -10.08
N LYS A 58 -7.08 -10.75 -10.30
CA LYS A 58 -8.45 -11.19 -10.01
C LYS A 58 -8.74 -11.37 -8.52
N VAL A 59 -7.73 -11.56 -7.69
CA VAL A 59 -7.86 -11.69 -6.22
C VAL A 59 -8.62 -10.50 -5.62
N HIS A 60 -8.42 -9.29 -6.16
CA HIS A 60 -9.14 -8.10 -5.70
C HIS A 60 -10.68 -8.24 -5.82
N PHE A 61 -11.20 -8.98 -6.80
CA PHE A 61 -12.66 -9.15 -6.94
C PHE A 61 -13.29 -9.97 -5.81
N ASP A 62 -12.47 -10.71 -5.05
CA ASP A 62 -12.95 -11.44 -3.85
C ASP A 62 -12.95 -10.55 -2.61
N LEU A 63 -12.28 -9.40 -2.68
CA LEU A 63 -12.12 -8.43 -1.61
C LEU A 63 -12.62 -7.05 -2.09
N PRO A 64 -13.96 -6.85 -2.20
CA PRO A 64 -14.52 -5.65 -2.82
C PRO A 64 -14.15 -4.34 -2.13
N GLN A 65 -13.79 -4.40 -0.84
CA GLN A 65 -13.34 -3.24 -0.05
C GLN A 65 -11.83 -2.96 -0.18
N ALA A 66 -11.05 -3.86 -0.79
CA ALA A 66 -9.62 -3.67 -0.94
C ALA A 66 -9.33 -2.59 -1.99
N TYR A 67 -8.46 -1.63 -1.66
CA TYR A 67 -8.02 -0.64 -2.63
C TYR A 67 -7.23 -1.31 -3.77
N ARG A 68 -7.42 -0.82 -5.00
CA ARG A 68 -6.70 -1.29 -6.20
C ARG A 68 -5.31 -0.65 -6.37
N THR A 69 -4.95 0.31 -5.51
CA THR A 69 -3.66 0.99 -5.55
C THR A 69 -2.78 0.55 -4.39
N SER A 70 -1.51 0.28 -4.68
CA SER A 70 -0.49 -0.05 -3.67
C SER A 70 0.09 1.20 -3.00
N ASN A 71 -0.34 2.41 -3.36
CA ASN A 71 0.29 3.67 -2.96
C ASN A 71 0.50 3.82 -1.44
N GLN A 72 -0.44 3.33 -0.61
CA GLN A 72 -0.25 3.38 0.85
C GLN A 72 0.86 2.44 1.33
N VAL A 73 0.98 1.26 0.72
CA VAL A 73 2.07 0.31 0.98
C VAL A 73 3.39 0.86 0.40
N ASP A 74 3.38 1.36 -0.82
CA ASP A 74 4.56 1.89 -1.50
C ASP A 74 5.19 3.05 -0.72
N ARG A 75 4.37 3.94 -0.14
CA ARG A 75 4.86 5.05 0.70
C ARG A 75 5.61 4.54 1.93
N LEU A 76 5.07 3.53 2.61
CA LEU A 76 5.72 2.89 3.75
C LEU A 76 7.02 2.20 3.33
N MET A 77 6.99 1.44 2.24
CA MET A 77 8.16 0.71 1.73
C MET A 77 9.29 1.67 1.31
N ASN A 78 8.95 2.75 0.60
CA ASN A 78 9.91 3.78 0.19
C ASN A 78 10.52 4.52 1.40
N TYR A 79 9.72 4.77 2.44
CA TYR A 79 10.22 5.34 3.70
C TYR A 79 11.23 4.42 4.38
N GLN A 80 10.90 3.13 4.51
CA GLN A 80 11.80 2.14 5.11
C GLN A 80 13.08 1.98 4.28
N ASP A 81 12.96 1.84 2.96
CA ASP A 81 14.10 1.69 2.06
C ASP A 81 15.09 2.87 2.18
N ARG A 82 14.57 4.10 2.23
CA ARG A 82 15.42 5.30 2.39
C ARG A 82 16.19 5.30 3.71
N ILE A 83 15.55 4.92 4.82
CA ILE A 83 16.23 4.85 6.11
C ILE A 83 17.25 3.71 6.11
N LEU A 84 16.86 2.53 5.64
CA LEU A 84 17.75 1.38 5.51
C LEU A 84 18.97 1.75 4.69
N TYR A 85 18.80 2.32 3.51
CA TYR A 85 19.91 2.79 2.68
C TYR A 85 20.85 3.75 3.45
N THR A 86 20.30 4.71 4.19
CA THR A 86 21.09 5.69 4.97
C THR A 86 21.91 5.03 6.08
N MET A 87 21.39 3.99 6.73
CA MET A 87 22.10 3.21 7.75
C MET A 87 22.91 2.04 7.16
N GLN A 88 23.09 2.01 5.83
CA GLN A 88 23.76 0.95 5.09
C GLN A 88 23.11 -0.44 5.28
N TYR A 89 21.79 -0.47 5.36
CA TYR A 89 20.92 -1.62 5.59
C TYR A 89 21.19 -2.29 6.94
N PHE A 90 21.42 -3.60 6.95
CA PHE A 90 21.51 -4.40 8.16
C PHE A 90 22.96 -4.62 8.56
N HIS A 91 23.57 -3.60 9.15
CA HIS A 91 24.83 -3.76 9.85
C HIS A 91 24.61 -4.10 11.33
N GLY A 92 25.43 -5.03 11.84
CA GLY A 92 25.36 -5.48 13.23
C GLY A 92 24.71 -6.85 13.37
N THR A 93 23.89 -7.02 14.41
CA THR A 93 23.28 -8.30 14.75
C THR A 93 21.84 -8.38 14.24
N LEU A 94 21.29 -9.59 14.22
CA LEU A 94 19.86 -9.79 13.95
C LEU A 94 18.97 -9.02 14.92
N ASP A 95 19.40 -8.90 16.19
CA ASP A 95 18.63 -8.20 17.22
C ASP A 95 18.65 -6.69 17.01
N SER A 96 19.80 -6.10 16.66
CA SER A 96 19.86 -4.67 16.31
C SER A 96 19.00 -4.36 15.09
N THR A 97 19.01 -5.25 14.10
CA THR A 97 18.15 -5.16 12.90
C THR A 97 16.66 -5.19 13.26
N LYS A 98 16.23 -6.15 14.10
CA LYS A 98 14.83 -6.23 14.57
C LYS A 98 14.42 -4.98 15.33
N GLN A 99 15.29 -4.46 16.20
CA GLN A 99 15.02 -3.23 16.94
C GLN A 99 14.90 -2.02 16.01
N GLY A 100 15.78 -1.88 15.01
CA GLY A 100 15.72 -0.83 14.01
C GLY A 100 14.41 -0.85 13.21
N LEU A 101 14.04 -2.01 12.66
CA LEU A 101 12.78 -2.17 11.92
C LEU A 101 11.55 -1.89 12.81
N ARG A 102 11.56 -2.35 14.06
CA ARG A 102 10.50 -2.05 15.03
C ARG A 102 10.39 -0.54 15.30
N ALA A 103 11.51 0.14 15.47
CA ALA A 103 11.53 1.59 15.68
C ALA A 103 10.97 2.33 14.47
N MET A 104 11.34 1.92 13.24
CA MET A 104 10.79 2.50 12.01
C MET A 104 9.27 2.31 11.91
N ALA A 105 8.75 1.13 12.25
CA ALA A 105 7.32 0.85 12.25
C ALA A 105 6.56 1.67 13.31
N LEU A 106 7.11 1.82 14.52
CA LEU A 106 6.52 2.67 15.56
C LEU A 106 6.50 4.13 15.12
N LEU A 107 7.62 4.65 14.59
CA LEU A 107 7.67 6.02 14.09
C LEU A 107 6.64 6.23 12.98
N TRP A 108 6.50 5.28 12.05
CA TRP A 108 5.51 5.39 10.98
C TRP A 108 4.07 5.44 11.52
N ASN A 109 3.73 4.58 12.49
CA ASN A 109 2.36 4.51 13.00
C ASN A 109 1.97 5.72 13.87
N PHE A 110 2.94 6.29 14.60
CA PHE A 110 2.66 7.40 15.52
C PHE A 110 3.02 8.78 14.96
N HIS A 111 3.63 8.87 13.78
CA HIS A 111 3.89 10.19 13.18
C HIS A 111 2.57 10.92 12.94
N PRO A 112 2.51 12.23 13.20
CA PRO A 112 1.29 12.98 12.94
C PRO A 112 1.06 13.11 11.43
N TYR A 113 -0.18 13.03 11.01
CA TYR A 113 -0.57 13.41 9.65
C TYR A 113 -0.26 14.89 9.39
N THR A 114 -0.27 15.27 8.12
CA THR A 114 -0.17 16.70 7.77
C THR A 114 -1.41 17.46 8.26
N ARG A 115 -1.26 18.75 8.60
CA ARG A 115 -2.40 19.60 9.04
C ARG A 115 -3.60 19.54 8.11
N LYS A 116 -3.35 19.41 6.79
CA LYS A 116 -4.40 19.28 5.79
C LYS A 116 -5.25 18.02 6.00
N VAL A 117 -4.61 16.89 6.31
CA VAL A 117 -5.32 15.61 6.56
C VAL A 117 -6.04 15.65 7.90
N GLN A 118 -5.40 16.22 8.94
CA GLN A 118 -6.01 16.37 10.26
C GLN A 118 -7.30 17.22 10.22
N ALA A 119 -7.42 18.16 9.27
CA ALA A 119 -8.60 19.00 9.10
C ALA A 119 -9.78 18.29 8.39
N ILE A 120 -9.62 17.05 7.91
CA ILE A 120 -10.66 16.29 7.22
C ILE A 120 -11.31 15.32 8.21
N GLU A 121 -12.64 15.21 8.19
CA GLU A 121 -13.36 14.22 9.00
C GLU A 121 -13.11 12.76 8.50
N PRO A 122 -12.95 11.77 9.39
CA PRO A 122 -12.92 11.88 10.85
C PRO A 122 -11.54 12.36 11.31
N HIS A 123 -11.48 13.51 12.00
CA HIS A 123 -10.25 14.16 12.41
C HIS A 123 -9.30 13.20 13.13
N SER A 124 -8.27 12.75 12.41
CA SER A 124 -7.30 11.78 12.91
C SER A 124 -5.92 12.39 12.92
N MET A 125 -5.16 12.08 13.98
CA MET A 125 -3.83 12.60 14.15
C MET A 125 -2.78 11.70 13.54
N SER A 126 -3.00 10.39 13.44
CA SER A 126 -1.96 9.43 13.01
C SER A 126 -2.54 8.10 12.50
N PRO A 127 -1.76 7.30 11.75
CA PRO A 127 -2.17 5.96 11.35
C PRO A 127 -2.54 5.04 12.52
N PHE A 128 -1.90 5.21 13.68
CA PHE A 128 -2.25 4.47 14.90
C PHE A 128 -3.70 4.71 15.31
N GLU A 129 -4.13 5.98 15.33
CA GLU A 129 -5.49 6.34 15.73
C GLU A 129 -6.52 5.80 14.73
N ASP A 130 -6.24 5.85 13.43
CA ASP A 130 -7.12 5.29 12.39
C ASP A 130 -7.32 3.79 12.54
N LEU A 131 -6.23 3.06 12.82
CA LEU A 131 -6.26 1.60 12.90
C LEU A 131 -6.84 1.08 14.21
N ASN A 132 -6.67 1.82 15.30
CA ASN A 132 -7.07 1.36 16.64
C ASN A 132 -8.37 2.03 17.13
N GLY A 133 -8.76 3.17 16.58
CA GLY A 133 -9.91 3.96 17.03
C GLY A 133 -9.69 4.70 18.35
N PHE A 134 -8.45 4.78 18.84
CA PHE A 134 -8.11 5.52 20.06
C PHE A 134 -6.68 6.08 20.02
N ARG A 135 -6.39 7.02 20.92
CA ARG A 135 -5.05 7.52 21.23
C ARG A 135 -4.84 7.62 22.74
N TYR A 136 -3.60 7.53 23.22
CA TYR A 136 -3.31 7.63 24.66
C TYR A 136 -3.29 9.09 25.15
N HIS A 137 -2.86 10.01 24.29
CA HIS A 137 -2.65 11.43 24.61
C HIS A 137 -2.76 12.29 23.33
N ASP A 138 -3.05 13.58 23.44
CA ASP A 138 -3.17 14.49 22.29
C ASP A 138 -1.82 14.80 21.62
N ASN A 139 -0.75 14.82 22.42
CA ASN A 139 0.62 14.91 21.92
C ASN A 139 1.10 13.56 21.33
N TRP A 140 1.37 13.53 20.02
CA TRP A 140 1.85 12.34 19.31
C TRP A 140 3.14 11.75 19.90
N LEU A 141 4.04 12.59 20.42
CA LEU A 141 5.31 12.12 20.99
C LEU A 141 5.08 11.32 22.27
N HIS A 142 4.08 11.69 23.08
CA HIS A 142 3.69 10.92 24.27
C HIS A 142 3.15 9.55 23.86
N ASN A 143 2.31 9.48 22.83
CA ASN A 143 1.80 8.19 22.31
C ASN A 143 2.96 7.27 21.88
N PHE A 144 3.92 7.82 21.13
CA PHE A 144 5.12 7.09 20.71
C PHE A 144 5.95 6.60 21.91
N LEU A 145 6.21 7.44 22.90
CA LEU A 145 6.98 7.07 24.10
C LEU A 145 6.26 6.00 24.92
N ILE A 146 4.94 6.10 25.10
CA ILE A 146 4.14 5.08 25.78
C ILE A 146 4.25 3.74 25.03
N ALA A 147 4.05 3.73 23.70
CA ALA A 147 4.09 2.51 22.91
C ALA A 147 5.49 1.85 22.83
N SER A 148 6.55 2.67 22.82
CA SER A 148 7.94 2.19 22.77
C SER A 148 8.49 1.77 24.13
N SER A 149 8.09 2.43 25.22
CA SER A 149 8.56 2.14 26.59
C SER A 149 8.19 0.73 27.06
N LEU A 150 7.11 0.16 26.54
CA LEU A 150 6.60 -1.13 27.01
C LEU A 150 7.36 -2.34 26.46
N ASN A 151 8.29 -2.22 25.50
CA ASN A 151 9.10 -3.32 24.96
C ASN A 151 8.33 -4.65 24.67
N ALA A 152 7.02 -4.59 24.38
CA ALA A 152 6.12 -5.75 24.35
C ALA A 152 6.09 -6.63 25.64
N ARG A 153 6.56 -6.12 26.78
CA ARG A 153 6.49 -6.74 28.12
C ARG A 153 5.25 -6.31 28.92
N GLY A 154 4.34 -5.57 28.29
CA GLY A 154 3.01 -5.31 28.85
C GLY A 154 2.23 -6.62 28.93
N THR A 155 2.06 -7.10 30.15
CA THR A 155 1.12 -8.15 30.54
C THR A 155 -0.21 -7.97 29.82
N GLY A 156 -0.76 -9.08 29.29
CA GLY A 156 -1.93 -9.08 28.43
C GLY A 156 -3.03 -8.13 28.90
N HIS A 157 -3.35 -7.14 28.08
CA HIS A 157 -4.62 -6.45 28.18
C HIS A 157 -5.69 -7.53 28.03
N LYS A 158 -6.38 -7.86 29.14
CA LYS A 158 -7.64 -8.57 29.09
C LYS A 158 -8.54 -7.76 28.16
N LEU A 159 -8.81 -8.29 26.97
CA LEU A 159 -9.91 -7.84 26.13
C LEU A 159 -11.14 -7.81 27.03
N ARG A 160 -11.70 -6.62 27.25
CA ARG A 160 -12.96 -6.46 27.97
C ARG A 160 -14.01 -7.23 27.17
N GLN A 161 -14.43 -8.38 27.68
CA GLN A 161 -15.74 -8.91 27.34
C GLN A 161 -16.76 -8.09 28.11
N ASN A 162 -17.58 -7.35 27.35
CA ASN A 162 -18.97 -6.93 27.57
C ASN A 162 -19.20 -5.60 26.87
#